data_AF-A0A5A8DV94-F1
#
_entry.id   AF-A0A5A8DV94-F1
#
_cell.length_a   1.000
_cell.length_b   1.000
_cell.length_c   1.000
_cell.angle_alpha   90.00
_cell.angle_beta   90.00
_cell.angle_gamma   90.00
#
_symmetry.space_group_name_H-M   'P 1'
#
loop_
_entity.id
_entity.type
_entity.pdbx_description
1 polymer ?
#
loop_
_entity_poly.entity_id
_entity_poly.type
_entity_poly.pdbx_seq_one_letter_code
_entity_poly.pdbx_strand_id
1 'polypeptide(L)'
;MATVPPTRRQIIQEMPRKGGFPALNVQLKRTVRGPPSWALLAGTAAISIGGLLYYVRTTDERRYIELAKINERFERAYVLQAVEDVTAPRRNKALIDTERELMASDPKWVVNQSPYMTARPKAPAFDEMDPRLFDGAGSR
;
A
#
# COMPACT_ATOMS: atom_id res chain seq x y z
N MET A 1 9.53 116.97 18.51
CA MET A 1 9.30 115.74 17.74
C MET A 1 9.20 114.57 18.72
N ALA A 2 8.00 114.06 19.00
CA ALA A 2 7.84 112.88 19.85
C ALA A 2 7.98 111.62 18.99
N THR A 3 8.94 110.75 19.31
CA THR A 3 9.16 109.48 18.62
C THR A 3 8.21 108.41 19.15
N VAL A 4 7.33 107.89 18.30
CA VAL A 4 6.43 106.77 18.63
C VAL A 4 7.26 105.48 18.76
N PRO A 5 7.14 104.73 19.86
CA PRO A 5 7.88 103.47 20.02
C PRO A 5 7.38 102.41 19.03
N PRO A 6 8.26 101.54 18.50
CA PRO A 6 7.86 100.54 17.51
C PRO A 6 6.93 99.50 18.12
N THR A 7 5.85 99.17 17.41
CA THR A 7 4.86 98.16 17.81
C THR A 7 5.51 96.76 17.85
N ARG A 8 5.38 96.06 18.98
CA ARG A 8 5.94 94.70 19.16
C ARG A 8 5.30 93.74 18.13
N ARG A 9 6.12 93.16 17.22
CA ARG A 9 5.67 92.09 16.31
C ARG A 9 5.29 90.85 17.11
N GLN A 10 4.10 90.32 16.88
CA GLN A 10 3.69 89.03 17.42
C GLN A 10 4.31 87.92 16.55
N ILE A 11 5.22 87.14 17.12
CA ILE A 11 5.80 85.98 16.46
C ILE A 11 4.83 84.82 16.70
N ILE A 12 4.08 84.42 15.67
CA ILE A 12 3.24 83.22 15.73
C ILE A 12 4.16 82.03 15.49
N GLN A 13 4.58 81.38 16.56
CA GLN A 13 5.37 80.17 16.50
C GLN A 13 4.44 78.95 16.64
N GLU A 14 4.55 78.02 15.71
CA GLU A 14 3.87 76.73 15.81
C GLU A 14 4.44 75.97 17.02
N MET A 15 3.65 75.93 18.09
CA MET A 15 3.96 75.25 19.33
C MET A 15 2.85 74.24 19.63
N PRO A 16 3.18 73.11 20.29
CA PRO A 16 2.14 72.20 20.74
C PRO A 16 1.18 72.94 21.67
N ARG A 17 -0.11 72.58 21.60
CA ARG A 17 -1.12 73.12 22.52
C ARG A 17 -0.70 72.83 23.96
N LYS A 18 -1.07 73.73 24.88
CA LYS A 18 -0.88 73.51 26.32
C LYS A 18 -1.57 72.19 26.70
N GLY A 19 -0.77 71.15 26.98
CA GLY A 19 -1.22 69.76 27.12
C GLY A 19 -0.34 68.72 26.42
N GLY A 20 0.50 69.13 25.45
CA GLY A 20 1.44 68.24 24.78
C GLY A 20 0.80 67.30 23.75
N PHE A 21 1.58 66.35 23.24
CA PHE A 21 1.11 65.29 22.32
C PHE A 21 0.65 64.05 23.10
N PRO A 22 -0.28 63.24 22.56
CA PRO A 22 -0.65 61.97 23.18
C PRO A 22 0.56 61.05 23.28
N ALA A 23 0.60 60.24 24.34
CA ALA A 23 1.66 59.26 24.55
C ALA A 23 1.64 58.23 23.42
N LEU A 24 2.75 58.14 22.69
CA LEU A 24 2.96 57.12 21.68
C LEU A 24 3.44 55.84 22.38
N ASN A 25 2.64 54.77 22.31
CA ASN A 25 3.08 53.46 22.73
C ASN A 25 3.99 52.86 21.66
N VAL A 26 5.31 53.07 21.81
CA VAL A 26 6.34 52.56 20.90
C VAL A 26 6.55 51.04 21.05
N GLN A 27 5.95 50.42 22.06
CA GLN A 27 6.11 48.99 22.34
C GLN A 27 5.24 48.10 21.44
N LEU A 28 5.83 47.00 20.97
CA LEU A 28 5.15 45.97 20.20
C LEU A 28 4.19 45.17 21.10
N LYS A 29 2.88 45.30 20.86
CA LYS A 29 1.87 44.46 21.52
C LYS A 29 1.80 43.07 20.86
N ARG A 30 2.74 42.19 21.18
CA ARG A 30 2.68 40.79 20.73
C ARG A 30 1.84 39.96 21.68
N THR A 31 0.66 39.54 21.24
CA THR A 31 -0.12 38.53 21.96
C THR A 31 0.38 37.16 21.54
N VAL A 32 0.95 36.39 22.48
CA VAL A 32 1.26 34.98 22.26
C VAL A 32 -0.08 34.24 22.24
N ARG A 33 -0.53 33.84 21.05
CA ARG A 33 -1.78 33.11 20.84
C ARG A 33 -1.42 31.70 20.36
N GLY A 34 -1.92 30.69 21.06
CA GLY A 34 -1.74 29.28 20.72
C GLY A 34 -1.70 28.40 21.97
N PRO A 35 -1.98 27.10 21.83
CA PRO A 35 -1.78 26.16 22.90
C PRO A 35 -0.29 26.12 23.28
N PRO A 36 0.04 25.97 24.57
CA PRO A 36 1.42 25.83 25.00
C PRO A 36 2.04 24.57 24.41
N SER A 37 3.36 24.55 24.18
CA SER A 37 4.05 23.44 23.49
C SER A 37 3.81 22.07 24.11
N TRP A 38 3.66 21.99 25.43
CA TRP A 38 3.35 20.74 26.12
C TRP A 38 1.97 20.19 25.74
N ALA A 39 0.99 21.06 25.49
CA ALA A 39 -0.35 20.64 25.09
C ALA A 39 -0.35 20.09 23.66
N LEU A 40 0.46 20.66 22.77
CA LEU A 40 0.69 20.12 21.43
C LEU A 40 1.36 18.75 21.51
N LEU A 41 2.42 18.62 22.30
CA LEU A 41 3.12 17.33 22.47
C LEU A 41 2.21 16.26 23.07
N ALA A 42 1.44 16.58 24.10
CA ALA A 42 0.48 15.66 24.69
C ALA A 42 -0.62 15.25 23.70
N GLY A 43 -1.13 16.20 22.91
CA GLY A 43 -2.13 15.93 21.88
C GLY A 43 -1.60 14.98 20.80
N THR A 44 -0.41 15.25 20.26
CA THR A 44 0.21 14.38 19.26
C THR A 44 0.51 12.99 19.84
N ALA A 45 1.06 12.91 21.06
CA ALA A 45 1.34 11.63 21.70
C ALA A 45 0.07 10.80 21.91
N ALA A 46 -1.03 11.42 22.35
CA ALA A 46 -2.31 10.73 22.53
C ALA A 46 -2.86 10.17 21.20
N ILE A 47 -2.78 10.96 20.12
CA ILE A 47 -3.21 10.51 18.78
C ILE A 47 -2.35 9.35 18.30
N SER A 48 -1.02 9.44 18.45
CA SER A 48 -0.10 8.36 18.05
C SER A 48 -0.36 7.07 18.81
N ILE A 49 -0.51 7.13 20.14
CA ILE A 49 -0.81 5.96 20.98
C ILE A 49 -2.17 5.37 20.59
N GLY A 50 -3.20 6.20 20.42
CA GLY A 50 -4.52 5.76 20.00
C GLY A 50 -4.50 5.05 18.64
N GLY A 51 -3.76 5.61 17.67
CA GLY A 51 -3.58 5.01 16.35
C GLY A 51 -2.86 3.66 16.40
N LEU A 52 -1.80 3.54 17.21
CA LEU A 52 -1.07 2.29 17.38
C LEU A 52 -1.94 1.19 18.01
N LEU A 53 -2.73 1.53 19.03
CA LEU A 53 -3.64 0.57 19.67
C LEU A 53 -4.72 0.06 18.70
N TYR A 54 -5.26 0.94 17.86
CA TYR A 54 -6.19 0.54 16.81
C TYR A 54 -5.51 -0.34 15.74
N TYR A 55 -4.30 0.02 15.33
CA TYR A 55 -3.51 -0.77 14.37
C TYR A 55 -3.24 -2.19 14.87
N VAL A 56 -2.85 -2.36 16.14
CA VAL A 56 -2.60 -3.70 16.72
C VAL A 56 -3.86 -4.56 16.63
N ARG A 57 -5.02 -4.04 17.05
CA ARG A 57 -6.30 -4.76 16.99
C ARG A 57 -6.66 -5.20 15.56
N THR A 58 -6.56 -4.27 14.60
CA THR A 58 -6.87 -4.58 13.20
C THR A 58 -5.88 -5.56 12.58
N THR A 59 -4.63 -5.58 13.03
CA THR A 59 -3.62 -6.54 12.58
C THR A 59 -3.97 -7.95 13.02
N ASP A 60 -4.43 -8.12 14.26
CA ASP A 60 -4.86 -9.42 14.77
C ASP A 60 -6.10 -9.92 14.02
N GLU A 61 -7.09 -9.06 13.78
CA GLU A 61 -8.27 -9.39 12.96
C GLU A 61 -7.89 -9.85 11.54
N ARG A 62 -6.96 -9.14 10.89
CA ARG A 62 -6.47 -9.52 9.56
C ARG A 62 -5.78 -10.89 9.58
N ARG A 63 -4.98 -11.17 10.60
CA ARG A 63 -4.34 -12.49 10.78
C ARG A 63 -5.37 -13.59 10.93
N TYR A 64 -6.43 -13.39 11.71
CA TYR A 64 -7.50 -14.38 11.83
C TYR A 64 -8.20 -14.63 10.50
N ILE A 65 -8.45 -13.59 9.72
CA ILE A 65 -9.05 -13.72 8.38
C ILE A 65 -8.12 -14.49 7.43
N GLU A 66 -6.81 -14.20 7.45
CA GLU A 66 -5.82 -14.91 6.63
C GLU A 66 -5.72 -16.39 7.01
N LEU A 67 -5.69 -16.70 8.31
CA LEU A 67 -5.70 -18.07 8.81
C LEU A 67 -6.96 -18.81 8.40
N ALA A 68 -8.13 -18.16 8.47
CA ALA A 68 -9.39 -18.74 8.00
C ALA A 68 -9.35 -19.06 6.49
N LYS A 69 -8.81 -18.15 5.66
CA LYS A 69 -8.63 -18.38 4.22
C LYS A 69 -7.66 -19.52 3.93
N ILE A 70 -6.58 -19.63 4.69
CA ILE A 70 -5.61 -20.71 4.55
C ILE A 70 -6.26 -22.05 4.91
N ASN A 71 -7.03 -22.10 6.00
CA ASN A 71 -7.74 -23.31 6.40
C ASN A 71 -8.77 -23.74 5.35
N GLU A 72 -9.56 -22.79 4.83
CA GLU A 72 -10.52 -23.02 3.75
C GLU A 72 -9.83 -23.55 2.46
N ARG A 73 -8.59 -23.12 2.19
CA ARG A 73 -7.80 -23.66 1.07
C ARG A 73 -7.34 -25.09 1.34
N PHE A 74 -6.84 -25.39 2.54
CA PHE A 74 -6.41 -26.76 2.88
C PHE A 74 -7.56 -27.76 2.82
N GLU A 75 -8.74 -27.38 3.29
CA GLU A 75 -9.95 -28.23 3.22
C GLU A 75 -10.32 -28.57 1.77
N ARG A 76 -10.29 -27.58 0.88
CA ARG A 76 -10.58 -27.79 -0.55
C ARG A 76 -9.45 -28.50 -1.30
N ALA A 77 -8.20 -28.34 -0.87
CA ALA A 77 -7.03 -28.87 -1.56
C ALA A 77 -7.12 -30.39 -1.73
N TYR A 78 -7.69 -31.11 -0.76
CA TYR A 78 -7.88 -32.56 -0.87
C TYR A 78 -8.83 -32.96 -2.00
N VAL A 79 -9.92 -32.21 -2.18
CA VAL A 79 -10.89 -32.48 -3.26
C VAL A 79 -10.25 -32.17 -4.61
N LEU A 80 -9.54 -31.05 -4.72
CA LEU A 80 -8.83 -30.69 -5.96
C LEU A 80 -7.75 -31.71 -6.31
N GLN A 81 -6.99 -32.18 -5.32
CA GLN A 81 -5.99 -33.23 -5.51
C GLN A 81 -6.65 -34.53 -5.99
N ALA A 82 -7.76 -34.94 -5.37
CA ALA A 82 -8.48 -36.14 -5.78
C ALA A 82 -9.03 -36.04 -7.22
N VAL A 83 -9.50 -34.85 -7.63
CA VAL A 83 -9.91 -34.62 -9.02
C VAL A 83 -8.72 -34.72 -9.96
N GLU A 84 -7.59 -34.10 -9.60
CA GLU A 84 -6.39 -34.13 -10.44
C GLU A 84 -5.79 -35.54 -10.57
N ASP A 85 -5.81 -36.34 -9.50
CA ASP A 85 -5.36 -37.73 -9.53
C ASP A 85 -6.21 -38.59 -10.49
N VAL A 86 -7.48 -38.21 -10.72
CA VAL A 86 -8.38 -38.87 -11.69
C VAL A 86 -8.17 -38.35 -13.12
N THR A 87 -7.88 -37.07 -13.31
CA THR A 87 -7.72 -36.44 -14.64
C THR A 87 -6.32 -36.63 -15.21
N ALA A 88 -5.27 -36.58 -14.39
CA ALA A 88 -3.88 -36.67 -14.84
C ALA A 88 -3.56 -37.94 -15.64
N PRO A 89 -4.01 -39.16 -15.23
CA PRO A 89 -3.80 -40.37 -16.03
C PRO A 89 -4.45 -40.31 -17.41
N ARG A 90 -5.60 -39.61 -17.54
CA ARG A 90 -6.30 -39.45 -18.83
C ARG A 90 -5.53 -38.57 -19.77
N ARG A 91 -4.97 -37.46 -19.27
CA ARG A 91 -4.08 -36.57 -20.03
C ARG A 91 -2.81 -37.31 -20.47
N ASN A 92 -2.19 -38.04 -19.55
CA ASN A 92 -0.99 -38.82 -19.84
C ASN A 92 -1.26 -39.88 -20.93
N LYS A 93 -2.41 -40.56 -20.88
CA LYS A 93 -2.78 -41.51 -21.92
C LYS A 93 -2.91 -40.85 -23.29
N ALA A 94 -3.57 -39.69 -23.36
CA ALA A 94 -3.71 -38.95 -24.61
C ALA A 94 -2.34 -38.54 -25.18
N LEU A 95 -1.40 -38.12 -24.32
CA LEU A 95 -0.02 -37.80 -24.74
C LEU A 95 0.74 -39.03 -25.26
N ILE A 96 0.56 -40.18 -24.64
CA ILE A 96 1.18 -41.43 -25.08
C ILE A 96 0.59 -41.88 -26.43
N ASP A 97 -0.71 -41.69 -26.63
CA ASP A 97 -1.39 -42.02 -27.88
C ASP A 97 -0.92 -41.09 -29.02
N THR A 98 -0.78 -39.79 -28.77
CA THR A 98 -0.22 -38.84 -29.76
C THR A 98 1.26 -39.08 -30.04
N GLU A 99 2.07 -39.40 -29.02
CA GLU A 99 3.47 -39.79 -29.18
C GLU A 99 3.59 -41.02 -30.08
N ARG A 100 2.75 -42.04 -29.84
CA ARG A 100 2.72 -43.27 -30.66
C ARG A 100 2.40 -42.97 -32.11
N GLU A 101 1.43 -42.09 -32.38
CA GLU A 101 1.05 -41.71 -33.75
C GLU A 101 2.18 -40.96 -34.46
N LEU A 102 2.79 -39.99 -33.78
CA LEU A 102 3.86 -39.16 -34.35
C LEU A 102 5.15 -39.95 -34.60
N MET A 103 5.51 -40.85 -33.67
CA MET A 103 6.78 -41.60 -33.68
C MET A 103 6.65 -42.99 -34.33
N ALA A 104 5.50 -43.32 -34.93
CA ALA A 104 5.28 -44.60 -35.60
C ALA A 104 6.28 -44.91 -36.72
N SER A 105 6.94 -43.88 -37.26
CA SER A 105 7.90 -44.01 -38.37
C SER A 105 9.33 -44.33 -37.94
N ASP A 106 9.71 -44.08 -36.68
CA ASP A 106 11.08 -44.27 -36.20
C ASP A 106 11.21 -45.58 -35.40
N PRO A 107 11.97 -46.58 -35.90
CA PRO A 107 12.13 -47.87 -35.22
C PRO A 107 13.02 -47.80 -33.97
N LYS A 108 13.77 -46.71 -33.75
CA LYS A 108 14.61 -46.53 -32.56
C LYS A 108 13.82 -45.93 -31.39
N TRP A 109 12.66 -45.33 -31.66
CA TRP A 109 11.86 -44.67 -30.64
C TRP A 109 11.04 -45.68 -29.84
N VAL A 110 11.12 -45.57 -28.51
CA VAL A 110 10.31 -46.37 -27.59
C VAL A 110 9.28 -45.43 -26.97
N VAL A 111 8.01 -45.68 -27.29
CA VAL A 111 6.88 -44.90 -26.77
C VAL A 111 6.85 -44.96 -25.24
N ASN A 112 6.62 -43.82 -24.59
CA ASN A 112 6.55 -43.67 -23.13
C ASN A 112 7.84 -44.10 -22.41
N GLN A 113 9.00 -43.90 -23.02
CA GLN A 113 10.28 -44.14 -22.37
C GLN A 113 10.62 -43.00 -21.41
N SER A 114 10.82 -43.31 -20.12
CA SER A 114 11.27 -42.32 -19.14
C SER A 114 12.68 -41.82 -19.48
N PRO A 115 12.91 -40.49 -19.59
CA PRO A 115 14.25 -39.93 -19.78
C PRO A 115 15.10 -40.00 -18.51
N TYR A 116 14.48 -40.26 -17.36
CA TYR A 116 15.16 -40.33 -16.07
C TYR A 116 15.59 -41.76 -15.75
N MET A 117 16.81 -41.89 -15.23
CA MET A 117 17.37 -43.17 -14.77
C MET A 117 16.77 -43.67 -13.43
N THR A 118 15.88 -42.90 -12.81
CA THR A 118 15.23 -43.23 -11.54
C THR A 118 13.80 -43.70 -11.77
N ALA A 119 13.37 -44.76 -11.09
CA ALA A 119 12.00 -45.28 -11.13
C ALA A 119 10.97 -44.43 -10.35
N ARG A 120 11.31 -43.19 -9.95
CA ARG A 120 10.40 -42.33 -9.20
C ARG A 120 9.45 -41.64 -10.18
N PRO A 121 8.14 -41.63 -9.92
CA PRO A 121 7.20 -40.87 -10.74
C PRO A 121 7.56 -39.39 -10.66
N LYS A 122 7.69 -38.76 -11.82
CA LYS A 122 7.83 -37.31 -11.93
C LYS A 122 6.58 -36.75 -12.58
N ALA A 123 6.14 -35.59 -12.12
CA ALA A 123 5.18 -34.81 -12.87
C ALA A 123 5.80 -34.47 -14.24
N PRO A 124 5.01 -34.52 -15.33
CA PRO A 124 5.50 -34.10 -16.63
C PRO A 124 5.89 -32.61 -16.58
N ALA A 125 6.86 -32.22 -17.40
CA ALA A 125 7.22 -30.82 -17.50
C ALA A 125 6.05 -30.02 -18.10
N PHE A 126 5.96 -28.72 -17.78
CA PHE A 126 4.90 -27.88 -18.33
C PHE A 126 4.90 -27.86 -19.87
N ASP A 127 6.08 -27.82 -20.48
CA ASP A 127 6.26 -27.85 -21.94
C ASP A 127 5.86 -29.20 -22.58
N GLU A 128 5.80 -30.28 -21.80
CA GLU A 128 5.40 -31.62 -22.26
C GLU A 128 3.88 -31.81 -22.21
N MET A 129 3.15 -31.00 -21.43
CA MET A 129 1.69 -31.08 -21.39
C MET A 129 1.11 -30.32 -22.59
N ASP A 130 0.32 -31.00 -23.42
CA ASP A 130 -0.39 -30.36 -24.53
C ASP A 130 -1.35 -29.28 -23.98
N PRO A 131 -1.18 -27.99 -24.35
CA PRO A 131 -2.04 -26.90 -23.89
C PRO A 131 -3.53 -27.14 -24.18
N ARG A 132 -3.85 -27.95 -25.19
CA ARG A 132 -5.23 -28.33 -25.55
C ARG A 132 -5.93 -29.20 -24.50
N LEU A 133 -5.19 -29.83 -23.59
CA LEU A 133 -5.72 -30.68 -22.52
C LEU A 133 -6.10 -29.90 -21.24
N PHE A 134 -5.77 -28.61 -21.17
CA PHE A 134 -6.09 -27.74 -20.04
C PHE A 134 -7.36 -26.91 -20.27
N ASP A 135 -7.61 -26.50 -21.50
CA ASP A 135 -8.87 -25.88 -21.87
C ASP A 135 -9.96 -26.97 -21.91
N GLY A 136 -10.99 -26.85 -21.07
CA GLY A 136 -12.20 -27.68 -21.12
C GLY A 136 -13.02 -27.54 -22.41
N ALA A 137 -12.39 -27.21 -23.54
CA ALA A 137 -12.97 -26.97 -24.85
C ALA A 137 -12.97 -28.23 -25.75
N GLY A 138 -12.75 -29.42 -25.17
CA GLY A 138 -12.74 -30.70 -25.88
C GLY A 138 -13.99 -31.57 -25.70
N SER A 139 -15.05 -31.09 -25.03
CA SER A 139 -16.33 -31.80 -24.98
C SER A 139 -17.49 -30.97 -25.54
N ARG A 140 -17.57 -30.90 -26.87
CA ARG A 140 -18.81 -30.80 -27.64
C ARG A 140 -18.63 -31.57 -28.94
#